data_AF-A0A256YUQ8-F1
#
_entry.id   AF-A0A256YUQ8-F1
#
_cell.length_a   1.000
_cell.length_b   1.000
_cell.length_c   1.000
_cell.angle_alpha   90.00
_cell.angle_beta   90.00
_cell.angle_gamma   90.00
#
_symmetry.space_group_name_H-M   'P 1'
#
loop_
_entity.id
_entity.type
_entity.pdbx_description
1 polymer ?
#
loop_
_entity_poly.entity_id
_entity_poly.type
_entity_poly.pdbx_seq_one_letter_code
_entity_poly.pdbx_strand_id
1 'polypeptide(L)'
;MVNISSEASSLKGEYISGPFEWTFHTGLPNMDLDSDGDSVPDDLDWFPDDPLESEDSDLDGIGNNADLDDDGDGIPDEWEMKYDLDPLDPSDAGEDPDNDGKTNLEEFRSGSDPRSTTEDESSILMFLIVMIVGVMLILALVVYAVFQRNRLRERELERTFFREE
;
A
#
# COMPACT_ATOMS: atom_id res chain seq x y z
N MET A 1 -31.66 -30.20 54.23
CA MET A 1 -31.09 -31.55 54.01
C MET A 1 -31.59 -32.03 52.65
N VAL A 2 -30.66 -32.10 51.70
CA VAL A 2 -30.55 -32.87 50.44
C VAL A 2 -31.72 -33.79 50.05
N ASN A 3 -32.25 -33.67 48.82
CA ASN A 3 -31.91 -34.63 47.75
C ASN A 3 -32.28 -34.12 46.34
N ILE A 4 -31.25 -34.03 45.48
CA ILE A 4 -31.33 -33.79 44.04
C ILE A 4 -31.24 -35.18 43.41
N SER A 5 -32.32 -35.71 42.83
CA SER A 5 -32.25 -36.94 42.04
C SER A 5 -32.48 -36.63 40.57
N SER A 6 -31.42 -36.89 39.80
CA SER A 6 -31.36 -36.85 38.35
C SER A 6 -32.43 -37.75 37.71
N GLU A 7 -33.29 -37.18 36.87
CA GLU A 7 -34.04 -37.96 35.90
C GLU A 7 -33.32 -37.86 34.54
N ALA A 8 -32.34 -38.74 34.38
CA ALA A 8 -31.82 -39.12 33.08
C ALA A 8 -32.96 -39.82 32.32
N SER A 9 -33.62 -39.06 31.44
CA SER A 9 -34.67 -39.60 30.57
C SER A 9 -34.03 -40.54 29.56
N SER A 10 -34.19 -41.82 29.85
CA SER A 10 -33.78 -43.01 29.11
C SER A 10 -34.00 -42.89 27.60
N LEU A 11 -32.97 -42.46 26.85
CA LEU A 11 -32.85 -42.79 25.42
C LEU A 11 -32.55 -44.29 25.31
N LYS A 12 -33.59 -45.10 25.10
CA LYS A 12 -33.45 -46.47 24.62
C LYS A 12 -33.01 -46.40 23.16
N GLY A 13 -31.70 -46.28 22.94
CA GLY A 13 -31.08 -46.54 21.65
C GLY A 13 -31.16 -48.04 21.38
N GLU A 14 -32.10 -48.45 20.55
CA GLU A 14 -32.15 -49.78 19.98
C GLU A 14 -31.12 -49.82 18.84
N TYR A 15 -29.92 -50.33 19.14
CA TYR A 15 -28.87 -50.54 18.15
C TYR A 15 -29.27 -51.67 17.21
N ILE A 16 -29.83 -51.30 16.06
CA ILE A 16 -29.96 -52.19 14.90
C ILE A 16 -28.73 -51.99 14.01
N SER A 17 -27.86 -53.00 14.02
CA SER A 17 -26.68 -53.11 13.17
C SER A 17 -27.08 -53.42 11.73
N GLY A 18 -26.78 -52.50 10.80
CA GLY A 18 -26.91 -52.71 9.35
C GLY A 18 -26.13 -51.63 8.57
N PRO A 19 -25.57 -51.95 7.38
CA PRO A 19 -24.56 -51.13 6.70
C PRO A 19 -25.18 -50.09 5.77
N PHE A 20 -26.10 -49.27 6.28
CA PHE A 20 -26.72 -48.19 5.49
C PHE A 20 -26.79 -46.94 6.35
N GLU A 21 -25.94 -45.97 6.03
CA GLU A 21 -26.00 -44.63 6.60
C GLU A 21 -27.24 -43.91 6.05
N TRP A 22 -28.10 -43.45 6.97
CA TRP A 22 -29.24 -42.61 6.66
C TRP A 22 -28.86 -41.17 6.96
N THR A 23 -28.38 -40.42 5.96
CA THR A 23 -28.35 -38.96 6.06
C THR A 23 -29.76 -38.43 5.84
N PHE A 24 -30.37 -37.89 6.89
CA PHE A 24 -31.72 -37.34 6.85
C PHE A 24 -31.76 -36.07 5.98
N HIS A 25 -32.34 -36.17 4.79
CA HIS A 25 -32.70 -34.99 3.99
C HIS A 25 -34.01 -34.41 4.56
N THR A 26 -33.91 -33.30 5.29
CA THR A 26 -35.06 -32.52 5.76
C THR A 26 -35.69 -31.82 4.55
N GLY A 27 -37.01 -31.94 4.37
CA GLY A 27 -37.73 -31.35 3.22
C GLY A 27 -37.89 -29.83 3.26
N LEU A 28 -36.81 -29.09 3.52
CA LEU A 28 -36.68 -27.68 3.15
C LEU A 28 -36.15 -27.63 1.70
N PRO A 29 -36.38 -26.56 0.90
CA PRO A 29 -35.58 -26.38 -0.31
C PRO A 29 -34.11 -26.55 0.10
N ASN A 30 -33.36 -27.32 -0.67
CA ASN A 30 -32.00 -27.74 -0.31
C ASN A 30 -31.10 -26.50 -0.23
N MET A 31 -31.12 -25.83 0.92
CA MET A 31 -30.28 -24.68 1.24
C MET A 31 -28.85 -25.11 1.65
N ASP A 32 -28.63 -26.43 1.54
CA ASP A 32 -27.35 -27.13 1.65
C ASP A 32 -26.92 -27.66 0.26
N LEU A 33 -27.40 -27.05 -0.85
CA LEU A 33 -26.77 -27.27 -2.16
C LEU A 33 -25.42 -26.58 -2.12
N ASP A 34 -24.39 -27.40 -2.30
CA ASP A 34 -22.99 -27.05 -2.39
C ASP A 34 -22.48 -27.96 -3.52
N SER A 35 -22.55 -27.41 -4.73
CA SER A 35 -22.44 -28.16 -5.99
C SER A 35 -21.01 -28.60 -6.27
N ASP A 36 -20.02 -27.84 -5.81
CA ASP A 36 -18.60 -28.15 -5.96
C ASP A 36 -17.90 -28.62 -4.67
N GLY A 37 -18.54 -28.48 -3.51
CA GLY A 37 -18.09 -29.02 -2.24
C GLY A 37 -17.07 -28.15 -1.50
N ASP A 38 -17.00 -26.85 -1.78
CA ASP A 38 -16.03 -25.92 -1.18
C ASP A 38 -16.48 -25.34 0.18
N SER A 39 -17.68 -25.73 0.64
CA SER A 39 -18.36 -25.28 1.87
C SER A 39 -19.06 -23.92 1.77
N VAL A 40 -19.16 -23.34 0.58
CA VAL A 40 -20.03 -22.21 0.25
C VAL A 40 -21.31 -22.74 -0.42
N PRO A 41 -22.51 -22.43 0.10
CA PRO A 41 -23.74 -22.88 -0.56
C PRO A 41 -23.95 -22.18 -1.92
N ASP A 42 -24.50 -22.89 -2.91
CA ASP A 42 -24.76 -22.40 -4.28
C ASP A 42 -25.48 -21.02 -4.35
N ASP A 43 -26.32 -20.70 -3.36
CA ASP A 43 -27.06 -19.43 -3.31
C ASP A 43 -26.20 -18.23 -2.85
N LEU A 44 -25.02 -18.49 -2.28
CA LEU A 44 -24.05 -17.50 -1.80
C LEU A 44 -22.72 -17.56 -2.56
N ASP A 45 -22.61 -18.48 -3.51
CA ASP A 45 -21.43 -18.73 -4.32
C ASP A 45 -21.62 -18.12 -5.71
N TRP A 46 -20.69 -17.25 -6.13
CA TRP A 46 -20.72 -16.69 -7.47
C TRP A 46 -20.31 -17.71 -8.55
N PHE A 47 -19.54 -18.74 -8.17
CA PHE A 47 -19.08 -19.82 -9.03
C PHE A 47 -19.44 -21.22 -8.48
N PRO A 48 -20.73 -21.61 -8.42
CA PRO A 48 -21.18 -22.86 -7.76
C PRO A 48 -20.63 -24.20 -8.27
N ASP A 49 -19.88 -24.20 -9.38
CA ASP A 49 -19.31 -25.40 -10.00
C ASP A 49 -17.76 -25.40 -9.93
N ASP A 50 -17.12 -24.38 -9.32
CA ASP A 50 -15.66 -24.26 -9.21
C ASP A 50 -15.21 -24.10 -7.74
N PRO A 51 -14.71 -25.17 -7.10
CA PRO A 51 -14.43 -25.16 -5.66
C PRO A 51 -13.18 -24.34 -5.28
N LEU A 52 -12.58 -23.64 -6.24
CA LEU A 52 -11.48 -22.71 -6.04
C LEU A 52 -11.92 -21.25 -6.15
N GLU A 53 -13.17 -20.95 -6.50
CA GLU A 53 -13.68 -19.59 -6.66
C GLU A 53 -15.04 -19.48 -5.99
N SER A 54 -15.24 -18.43 -5.18
CA SER A 54 -16.56 -18.17 -4.58
C SER A 54 -16.94 -16.70 -4.52
N GLU A 55 -15.96 -15.81 -4.67
CA GLU A 55 -16.11 -14.37 -4.66
C GLU A 55 -15.75 -13.78 -6.04
N ASP A 56 -16.51 -12.77 -6.45
CA ASP A 56 -16.30 -11.94 -7.64
C ASP A 56 -16.54 -10.50 -7.17
N SER A 57 -15.48 -9.78 -6.86
CA SER A 57 -15.54 -8.49 -6.17
C SER A 57 -16.02 -7.35 -7.09
N ASP A 58 -15.64 -7.38 -8.37
CA ASP A 58 -15.99 -6.37 -9.37
C ASP A 58 -17.15 -6.78 -10.31
N LEU A 59 -17.59 -8.05 -10.22
CA LEU A 59 -18.69 -8.66 -10.96
C LEU A 59 -18.42 -8.79 -12.46
N ASP A 60 -17.17 -8.96 -12.88
CA ASP A 60 -16.79 -9.13 -14.29
C ASP A 60 -16.97 -10.58 -14.80
N GLY A 61 -17.17 -11.53 -13.88
CA GLY A 61 -17.35 -12.96 -14.14
C GLY A 61 -16.07 -13.79 -14.07
N ILE A 62 -14.96 -13.23 -13.61
CA ILE A 62 -13.72 -13.90 -13.20
C ILE A 62 -13.69 -13.90 -11.67
N GLY A 63 -13.36 -15.04 -11.06
CA GLY A 63 -13.31 -15.13 -9.59
C GLY A 63 -12.02 -14.52 -9.05
N ASN A 64 -12.07 -14.00 -7.83
CA ASN A 64 -10.95 -13.28 -7.22
C ASN A 64 -9.65 -14.12 -7.16
N ASN A 65 -9.69 -15.46 -7.11
CA ASN A 65 -8.43 -16.24 -7.12
C ASN A 65 -7.81 -16.34 -8.53
N ALA A 66 -8.54 -16.01 -9.58
CA ALA A 66 -8.11 -16.01 -10.97
C ALA A 66 -7.98 -14.61 -11.58
N ASP A 67 -8.63 -13.60 -11.01
CA ASP A 67 -8.48 -12.20 -11.40
C ASP A 67 -7.09 -11.66 -10.97
N LEU A 68 -6.69 -10.56 -11.59
CA LEU A 68 -5.47 -9.82 -11.27
C LEU A 68 -5.76 -8.41 -10.77
N ASP A 69 -7.03 -8.01 -10.71
CA ASP A 69 -7.55 -6.68 -10.35
C ASP A 69 -8.94 -6.90 -9.72
N ASP A 70 -8.96 -7.46 -8.51
CA ASP A 70 -10.15 -8.02 -7.84
C ASP A 70 -11.29 -7.00 -7.71
N ASP A 71 -10.99 -5.71 -7.52
CA ASP A 71 -12.00 -4.65 -7.39
C ASP A 71 -12.26 -3.82 -8.66
N GLY A 72 -11.51 -4.08 -9.72
CA GLY A 72 -11.69 -3.50 -11.05
C GLY A 72 -11.41 -2.00 -11.12
N ASP A 73 -10.58 -1.46 -10.22
CA ASP A 73 -10.21 -0.03 -10.20
C ASP A 73 -9.12 0.35 -11.24
N GLY A 74 -8.49 -0.67 -11.83
CA GLY A 74 -7.46 -0.56 -12.85
C GLY A 74 -6.03 -0.62 -12.30
N ILE A 75 -5.85 -0.97 -11.03
CA ILE A 75 -4.58 -1.27 -10.38
C ILE A 75 -4.55 -2.77 -10.05
N PRO A 76 -3.52 -3.52 -10.49
CA PRO A 76 -3.46 -4.95 -10.19
C PRO A 76 -3.17 -5.26 -8.71
N ASP A 77 -3.73 -6.34 -8.17
CA ASP A 77 -3.60 -6.73 -6.74
C ASP A 77 -2.13 -6.88 -6.30
N GLU A 78 -1.27 -7.40 -7.19
CA GLU A 78 0.17 -7.53 -6.92
C GLU A 78 0.82 -6.17 -6.62
N TRP A 79 0.35 -5.11 -7.27
CA TRP A 79 0.83 -3.75 -7.06
C TRP A 79 0.23 -3.17 -5.79
N GLU A 80 -1.06 -3.37 -5.55
CA GLU A 80 -1.74 -2.89 -4.34
C GLU A 80 -1.16 -3.50 -3.07
N MET A 81 -1.01 -4.82 -3.03
CA MET A 81 -0.37 -5.55 -1.94
C MET A 81 1.07 -5.07 -1.69
N LYS A 82 1.78 -4.64 -2.74
CA LYS A 82 3.15 -4.14 -2.61
C LYS A 82 3.20 -2.77 -1.91
N TYR A 83 2.16 -1.95 -2.06
CA TYR A 83 2.09 -0.59 -1.52
C TYR A 83 1.10 -0.45 -0.36
N ASP A 84 0.72 -1.57 0.26
CA ASP A 84 -0.20 -1.64 1.41
C ASP A 84 -1.56 -0.96 1.09
N LEU A 85 -2.08 -1.19 -0.12
CA LEU A 85 -3.44 -0.89 -0.58
C LEU A 85 -4.35 -2.12 -0.39
N ASP A 86 -5.66 -1.95 -0.59
CA ASP A 86 -6.68 -2.99 -0.39
C ASP A 86 -7.28 -3.44 -1.74
N PRO A 87 -6.92 -4.63 -2.25
CA PRO A 87 -7.41 -5.14 -3.54
C PRO A 87 -8.92 -5.35 -3.66
N LEU A 88 -9.66 -5.12 -2.58
CA LEU A 88 -11.12 -5.26 -2.52
C LEU A 88 -11.82 -3.90 -2.32
N ASP A 89 -11.09 -2.78 -2.29
CA ASP A 89 -11.66 -1.43 -2.16
C ASP A 89 -11.31 -0.53 -3.36
N PRO A 90 -12.21 -0.43 -4.36
CA PRO A 90 -11.93 0.29 -5.60
C PRO A 90 -11.89 1.81 -5.41
N SER A 91 -12.19 2.28 -4.21
CA SER A 91 -12.09 3.69 -3.85
C SER A 91 -10.63 4.11 -3.67
N ASP A 92 -9.75 3.17 -3.35
CA ASP A 92 -8.39 3.45 -2.95
C ASP A 92 -7.50 3.88 -4.13
N ALA A 93 -7.78 3.45 -5.37
CA ALA A 93 -7.16 4.02 -6.59
C ALA A 93 -7.20 5.56 -6.65
N GLY A 94 -8.23 6.15 -6.06
CA GLY A 94 -8.46 7.59 -6.00
C GLY A 94 -7.83 8.29 -4.80
N GLU A 95 -7.24 7.56 -3.86
CA GLU A 95 -6.58 8.11 -2.70
C GLU A 95 -5.18 8.64 -3.01
N ASP A 96 -4.69 9.51 -2.13
CA ASP A 96 -3.37 10.14 -2.17
C ASP A 96 -2.73 9.95 -0.76
N PRO A 97 -2.22 8.75 -0.45
CA PRO A 97 -1.77 8.39 0.90
C PRO A 97 -0.61 9.25 1.39
N ASP A 98 0.23 9.71 0.46
CA ASP A 98 1.42 10.49 0.76
C ASP A 98 1.16 12.01 0.68
N ASN A 99 0.06 12.44 0.08
CA ASN A 99 -0.34 13.84 -0.12
C ASN A 99 0.59 14.62 -1.06
N ASP A 100 1.14 13.96 -2.08
CA ASP A 100 1.95 14.60 -3.14
C ASP A 100 1.09 15.21 -4.26
N GLY A 101 -0.21 14.94 -4.25
CA GLY A 101 -1.19 15.47 -5.18
C GLY A 101 -1.46 14.56 -6.38
N LYS A 102 -0.95 13.33 -6.39
CA LYS A 102 -1.33 12.28 -7.34
C LYS A 102 -2.15 11.21 -6.64
N THR A 103 -3.03 10.55 -7.40
CA THR A 103 -3.74 9.38 -6.87
C THR A 103 -2.95 8.09 -7.09
N ASN A 104 -3.24 7.05 -6.31
CA ASN A 104 -2.65 5.71 -6.47
C ASN A 104 -2.67 5.23 -7.94
N LEU A 105 -3.79 5.42 -8.63
CA LEU A 105 -3.93 5.06 -10.05
C LEU A 105 -3.03 5.89 -10.99
N GLU A 106 -2.85 7.18 -10.72
CA GLU A 106 -1.94 8.04 -11.49
C GLU A 106 -0.48 7.61 -11.26
N GLU A 107 -0.16 7.18 -10.05
CA GLU A 107 1.16 6.72 -9.66
C GLU A 107 1.49 5.37 -10.25
N PHE A 108 0.57 4.41 -10.22
CA PHE A 108 0.67 3.15 -10.94
C PHE A 108 0.98 3.38 -12.43
N ARG A 109 0.21 4.26 -13.07
CA ARG A 109 0.39 4.62 -14.49
C ARG A 109 1.72 5.34 -14.76
N SER A 110 2.26 6.05 -13.79
CA SER A 110 3.54 6.77 -13.91
C SER A 110 4.75 5.95 -13.43
N GLY A 111 4.52 4.83 -12.75
CA GLY A 111 5.54 4.00 -12.13
C GLY A 111 6.20 4.64 -10.90
N SER A 112 5.49 5.54 -10.19
CA SER A 112 5.94 6.12 -8.92
C SER A 112 5.46 5.30 -7.72
N ASP A 113 5.87 5.71 -6.53
CA ASP A 113 5.58 5.04 -5.26
C ASP A 113 4.49 5.83 -4.51
N PRO A 114 3.29 5.27 -4.32
CA PRO A 114 2.16 5.95 -3.67
C PRO A 114 2.31 6.26 -2.20
N ARG A 115 3.44 5.89 -1.62
CA ARG A 115 3.80 6.19 -0.24
C ARG A 115 4.99 7.13 -0.15
N SER A 116 5.39 7.78 -1.25
CA SER A 116 6.59 8.59 -1.34
C SER A 116 6.37 9.93 -2.06
N THR A 117 6.32 11.00 -1.25
CA THR A 117 5.87 12.35 -1.62
C THR A 117 6.78 13.14 -2.58
N THR A 118 7.27 12.53 -3.65
CA THR A 118 8.37 12.97 -4.50
C THR A 118 9.78 12.74 -3.93
N GLU A 119 10.64 12.29 -4.85
CA GLU A 119 12.04 11.91 -4.67
C GLU A 119 12.86 12.98 -3.92
N ASP A 120 13.41 12.59 -2.78
CA ASP A 120 14.45 13.30 -2.05
C ASP A 120 14.14 14.80 -1.78
N GLU A 121 13.64 15.10 -0.59
CA GLU A 121 13.80 16.41 0.12
C GLU A 121 15.22 17.00 -0.04
N SER A 122 16.20 16.17 -0.40
CA SER A 122 17.57 16.54 -0.75
C SER A 122 17.71 17.36 -2.04
N SER A 123 16.78 17.34 -3.00
CA SER A 123 16.95 18.05 -4.28
C SER A 123 16.90 19.57 -4.09
N ILE A 124 15.87 20.09 -3.41
CA ILE A 124 15.78 21.53 -3.09
C ILE A 124 16.89 21.93 -2.11
N LEU A 125 17.16 21.11 -1.09
CA LEU A 125 18.24 21.36 -0.14
C LEU A 125 19.61 21.40 -0.82
N MET A 126 19.88 20.53 -1.80
CA MET A 126 21.13 20.52 -2.57
C MET A 126 21.26 21.79 -3.42
N PHE A 127 20.20 22.24 -4.09
CA PHE A 127 20.21 23.51 -4.81
C PHE A 127 20.46 24.70 -3.88
N LEU A 128 19.82 24.72 -2.69
CA LEU A 128 20.03 25.76 -1.68
C LEU A 128 21.46 25.75 -1.12
N ILE A 129 22.03 24.57 -0.84
CA ILE A 129 23.42 24.42 -0.35
C ILE A 129 24.41 24.92 -1.41
N VAL A 130 24.25 24.54 -2.67
CA VAL A 130 25.12 24.99 -3.77
C VAL A 130 25.03 26.50 -3.96
N MET A 131 23.82 27.08 -3.87
CA MET A 131 23.62 28.53 -3.93
C MET A 131 24.29 29.26 -2.76
N ILE A 132 24.14 28.76 -1.52
CA ILE A 132 24.77 29.36 -0.33
C ILE A 132 26.30 29.28 -0.43
N VAL A 133 26.86 28.12 -0.79
CA VAL A 133 28.31 27.95 -0.96
C VAL A 133 28.83 28.84 -2.08
N GLY A 134 28.13 28.93 -3.20
CA GLY A 134 28.49 29.82 -4.32
C GLY A 134 28.54 31.29 -3.90
N VAL A 135 27.52 31.78 -3.19
CA VAL A 135 27.49 33.16 -2.67
C VAL A 135 28.64 33.40 -1.68
N MET A 136 28.89 32.47 -0.76
CA MET A 136 29.98 32.58 0.21
C MET A 136 31.36 32.65 -0.47
N LEU A 137 31.59 31.88 -1.53
CA LEU A 137 32.82 31.92 -2.31
C LEU A 137 32.97 33.25 -3.07
N ILE A 138 31.90 33.77 -3.66
CA ILE A 138 31.91 35.07 -4.34
C ILE A 138 32.23 36.19 -3.35
N LEU A 139 31.57 36.20 -2.18
CA LEU A 139 31.82 37.19 -1.14
C LEU A 139 33.27 37.09 -0.62
N ALA A 140 33.78 35.88 -0.40
CA ALA A 140 35.17 35.67 0.01
C ALA A 140 36.15 36.20 -1.05
N LEU A 141 35.90 35.97 -2.34
CA LEU A 141 36.72 36.51 -3.43
C LEU A 141 36.66 38.04 -3.51
N VAL A 142 35.48 38.65 -3.31
CA VAL A 142 35.34 40.12 -3.29
C VAL A 142 36.10 40.72 -2.12
N VAL A 143 35.92 40.17 -0.91
CA VAL A 143 36.66 40.61 0.29
C VAL A 143 38.15 40.43 0.09
N TYR A 144 38.58 39.29 -0.45
CA TYR A 144 39.97 39.04 -0.78
C TYR A 144 40.50 40.05 -1.79
N ALA A 145 39.77 40.34 -2.87
CA ALA A 145 40.18 41.32 -3.87
C ALA A 145 40.29 42.75 -3.29
N VAL A 146 39.36 43.15 -2.42
CA VAL A 146 39.41 44.44 -1.72
C VAL A 146 40.62 44.49 -0.78
N PHE A 147 40.85 43.42 -0.02
CA PHE A 147 41.99 43.29 0.88
C PHE A 147 43.32 43.34 0.11
N GLN A 148 43.44 42.59 -0.99
CA GLN A 148 44.61 42.63 -1.86
C GLN A 148 44.84 44.04 -2.41
N ARG A 149 43.79 44.73 -2.87
CA ARG A 149 43.90 46.11 -3.36
C ARG A 149 44.39 47.07 -2.28
N ASN A 150 43.89 46.95 -1.05
CA ASN A 150 44.32 47.81 0.05
C ASN A 150 45.79 47.53 0.42
N ARG A 151 46.18 46.26 0.50
CA ARG A 151 47.57 45.86 0.78
C ARG A 151 48.56 46.27 -0.32
N LEU A 152 48.13 46.31 -1.58
CA LEU A 152 48.96 46.78 -2.69
C LEU A 152 49.19 48.30 -2.63
N ARG A 153 48.15 49.07 -2.27
CA ARG A 153 48.27 50.54 -2.13
C ARG A 153 49.27 50.95 -1.06
N GLU A 154 49.31 50.24 0.07
CA GLU A 154 50.30 50.50 1.13
C GLU A 154 51.74 50.35 0.62
N ARG A 155 52.00 49.32 -0.20
CA ARG A 155 53.32 49.08 -0.79
C ARG A 155 53.71 50.11 -1.86
N GLU A 156 52.75 50.66 -2.58
CA GLU A 156 53.00 51.72 -3.57
C GLU A 156 53.37 53.03 -2.89
N LEU A 157 52.67 53.39 -1.81
CA LEU A 157 52.95 54.58 -1.01
C LEU A 157 54.36 54.53 -0.38
N GLU A 158 54.75 53.39 0.17
CA GLU A 158 56.12 53.20 0.68
C GLU A 158 57.17 53.36 -0.43
N ARG A 159 56.94 52.81 -1.63
CA ARG A 159 57.89 52.96 -2.75
C ARG A 159 57.99 54.37 -3.30
N THR A 160 56.90 55.14 -3.31
CA THR A 160 56.94 56.55 -3.72
C THR A 160 57.64 57.41 -2.68
N PHE A 161 57.43 57.12 -1.39
CA PHE A 161 58.06 57.83 -0.29
C PHE A 161 59.60 57.69 -0.32
N PHE A 162 60.12 56.49 -0.57
CA PHE A 162 61.57 56.25 -0.70
C PHE A 162 62.21 56.75 -2.01
N ARG A 163 61.44 57.26 -2.99
CA ARG A 163 61.97 57.76 -4.27
C ARG A 163 62.18 59.28 -4.28
N GLU A 164 61.62 60.02 -3.33
CA GLU A 164 61.71 61.48 -3.26
C GLU A 164 62.68 62.03 -2.20
N GLU A 165 63.36 61.17 -1.42
CA GLU A 165 64.52 61.52 -0.58
C GLU A 165 65.85 61.27 -1.29
#